data_AF-A0A7Z9QMD1-F1
#
_entry.id   AF-A0A7Z9QMD1-F1
#
_cell.length_a   1.000
_cell.length_b   1.000
_cell.length_c   1.000
_cell.angle_alpha   90.00
_cell.angle_beta   90.00
_cell.angle_gamma   90.00
#
_symmetry.space_group_name_H-M   'P 1'
#
loop_
_entity.id
_entity.type
_entity.pdbx_description
1 polymer ?
#
loop_
_entity_poly.entity_id
_entity_poly.type
_entity_poly.pdbx_seq_one_letter_code
_entity_poly.pdbx_strand_id
1 'polypeptide(L)' 'MLFGRHKKNPIKIADKGVVDWKYTTCGYCSTGCSIEVGLDKKGDAVATRGVAGADVNQGKLCLKGI' A
#
# COMPACT_ATOMS: atom_id res chain seq x y z
N MET A 1 -18.36 -4.61 -18.51
CA MET A 1 -17.68 -4.53 -17.19
C MET A 1 -18.74 -4.25 -16.14
N LEU A 2 -18.67 -4.91 -14.97
CA LEU A 2 -19.68 -4.87 -13.90
C LEU A 2 -20.02 -3.47 -13.35
N PHE A 3 -19.25 -2.43 -13.72
CA PHE A 3 -19.45 -1.04 -13.32
C PHE A 3 -19.52 -0.04 -14.49
N GLY A 4 -19.81 -0.49 -15.71
CA GLY A 4 -19.96 0.42 -16.87
C GLY A 4 -18.70 1.20 -17.25
N ARG A 5 -17.52 0.83 -16.74
CA ARG A 5 -16.25 1.51 -17.07
C ARG A 5 -15.71 1.07 -18.43
N HIS A 6 -16.30 1.58 -19.50
CA HIS A 6 -15.89 1.27 -20.88
C HIS A 6 -14.68 2.09 -21.35
N LYS A 7 -14.40 3.23 -20.71
CA LYS A 7 -13.26 4.10 -21.00
C LYS A 7 -12.23 4.04 -19.87
N LYS A 8 -10.98 3.72 -20.19
CA LYS A 8 -9.86 3.76 -19.24
C LYS A 8 -9.41 5.21 -19.05
N ASN A 9 -9.26 5.64 -17.80
CA ASN A 9 -8.63 6.92 -17.48
C ASN A 9 -7.10 6.78 -17.57
N PRO A 10 -6.36 7.84 -17.96
CA PRO A 10 -4.91 7.86 -17.85
C PRO A 10 -4.48 7.62 -16.39
N ILE A 11 -3.47 6.77 -16.20
CA ILE A 11 -2.87 6.55 -14.88
C ILE A 11 -1.90 7.70 -14.61
N LYS A 12 -2.08 8.38 -13.48
CA LYS A 12 -1.12 9.35 -12.94
C LYS A 12 -0.54 8.79 -11.66
N ILE A 13 0.77 8.61 -11.61
CA ILE A 13 1.46 8.25 -10.37
C ILE A 13 1.66 9.54 -9.58
N ALA A 14 0.92 9.70 -8.49
CA ALA A 14 1.07 10.84 -7.61
C ALA A 14 2.31 10.67 -6.74
N ASP A 15 3.13 11.71 -6.64
CA ASP A 15 4.11 11.80 -5.57
C ASP A 15 3.36 11.95 -4.25
N LYS A 16 3.58 10.99 -3.34
CA LYS A 16 2.94 10.95 -2.02
C LYS A 16 3.74 11.75 -0.99
N GLY A 17 4.92 12.26 -1.33
CA GLY A 17 5.76 13.03 -0.41
C GLY A 17 6.34 12.18 0.73
N VAL A 18 6.49 10.87 0.51
CA VAL A 18 7.05 9.96 1.52
C VAL A 18 8.52 10.30 1.74
N VAL A 19 8.88 10.55 2.99
CA VAL A 19 10.27 10.81 3.41
C VAL A 19 10.85 9.71 4.29
N ASP A 20 10.00 8.86 4.88
CA ASP A 20 10.42 7.75 5.73
C ASP A 20 9.50 6.54 5.58
N TRP A 21 10.03 5.33 5.75
CA TRP A 21 9.29 4.07 5.68
C TRP A 21 9.42 3.32 7.00
N LYS A 22 8.27 3.05 7.64
CA LYS A 22 8.21 2.31 8.91
C LYS A 22 7.64 0.92 8.71
N TYR A 23 8.42 -0.10 9.09
CA TYR A 23 7.98 -1.49 9.08
C TYR A 23 6.88 -1.75 10.12
N THR A 24 5.84 -2.49 9.74
CA THR A 24 4.78 -2.95 10.64
C THR A 24 4.01 -4.13 10.04
N THR A 25 3.03 -4.65 10.77
CA THR A 25 2.12 -5.70 10.31
C THR A 25 0.77 -5.10 9.88
N CYS A 26 0.19 -5.61 8.80
CA CYS A 26 -1.13 -5.23 8.33
C CYS A 26 -2.23 -5.51 9.38
N GLY A 27 -2.95 -4.47 9.81
CA GLY A 27 -3.94 -4.54 10.90
C GLY A 27 -5.32 -5.08 10.53
N TYR A 28 -5.46 -5.79 9.40
CA TYR A 28 -6.76 -6.27 8.92
C TYR A 28 -7.03 -7.75 9.26
N CYS A 29 -7.09 -8.64 8.28
CA CYS A 29 -7.68 -9.98 8.38
C CYS A 29 -6.84 -11.03 9.14
N SER A 30 -5.93 -10.60 10.02
CA SER A 30 -5.06 -11.47 10.82
C SER A 30 -4.09 -12.39 10.06
N THR A 31 -4.03 -12.30 8.73
CA THR A 31 -3.02 -13.00 7.90
C THR A 31 -1.60 -12.59 8.29
N GLY A 32 -1.41 -11.37 8.83
CA GLY A 32 -0.11 -10.92 9.31
C GLY A 32 0.84 -10.48 8.19
N CYS A 33 0.32 -9.91 7.09
CA CYS A 33 1.18 -9.40 6.01
C CYS A 33 2.18 -8.36 6.55
N SER A 34 3.44 -8.50 6.17
CA SER A 34 4.48 -7.51 6.50
C SER A 34 4.43 -6.34 5.52
N ILE A 35 4.36 -5.13 6.05
CA ILE A 35 4.21 -3.89 5.28
C ILE A 35 5.18 -2.81 5.77
N GLU A 36 5.38 -1.81 4.92
CA GLU A 36 5.96 -0.53 5.31
C GLU A 36 4.91 0.56 5.11
N VAL A 37 4.79 1.44 6.10
CA VAL A 37 3.97 2.65 6.05
C VAL A 37 4.87 3.83 5.71
N GLY A 38 4.55 4.53 4.64
CA GLY A 38 5.26 5.73 4.20
C GLY A 38 4.75 6.96 4.94
N LEU A 39 5.65 7.65 5.63
CA LEU A 39 5.37 8.87 6.37
C LEU A 39 5.83 10.11 5.60
N ASP A 40 5.06 11.19 5.68
CA ASP A 40 5.47 12.49 5.16
C ASP A 40 6.32 13.30 6.17
N LYS A 41 6.70 14.53 5.82
CA LYS A 41 7.51 15.41 6.70
C LYS A 41 6.82 15.81 8.00
N LYS A 42 5.49 15.69 8.08
CA LYS A 42 4.70 15.98 9.29
C LYS A 42 4.52 14.74 10.17
N GLY A 43 4.90 13.56 9.66
CA GLY A 43 4.72 12.28 10.32
C GLY A 43 3.38 11.61 9.99
N ASP A 44 2.63 12.11 9.01
CA ASP A 44 1.35 11.54 8.60
C ASP A 44 1.57 10.34 7.66
N ALA A 45 0.76 9.29 7.83
CA ALA A 45 0.78 8.13 6.93
C ALA A 45 0.13 8.46 5.59
N VAL A 46 0.91 8.41 4.51
CA VAL A 46 0.48 8.84 3.15
C VAL A 46 0.58 7.74 2.10
N ALA A 47 1.22 6.61 2.42
CA ALA A 47 1.35 5.45 1.55
C ALA A 47 1.55 4.15 2.34
N THR A 48 1.28 3.02 1.70
CA THR A 48 1.65 1.68 2.19
C THR A 48 2.34 0.89 1.06
N ARG A 49 3.17 -0.09 1.42
CA ARG A 49 3.68 -1.10 0.48
C ARG A 49 3.98 -2.41 1.18
N GLY A 50 3.92 -3.51 0.44
CA GLY A 50 4.29 -4.82 0.97
C GLY A 50 5.81 -4.99 1.01
N VAL A 51 6.32 -5.64 2.05
CA VAL A 51 7.74 -5.98 2.16
C VAL A 51 8.04 -7.13 1.20
N ALA A 52 8.88 -6.88 0.19
CA ALA A 52 9.13 -7.83 -0.91
C ALA A 52 9.64 -9.20 -0.42
N GLY A 53 10.52 -9.21 0.59
CA GLY A 53 11.12 -10.42 1.15
C GLY A 53 10.30 -11.10 2.25
N ALA A 54 9.06 -10.68 2.52
CA ALA A 54 8.26 -11.27 3.59
C ALA A 54 7.69 -12.63 3.18
N ASP A 55 7.88 -13.65 4.02
CA ASP A 55 7.42 -15.01 3.76
C ASP A 55 5.90 -15.10 3.56
N VAL A 56 5.13 -14.32 4.34
CA VAL A 56 3.66 -14.38 4.36
C VAL A 56 3.04 -13.87 3.06
N ASN A 57 3.49 -12.71 2.59
CA ASN A 57 2.81 -11.98 1.50
C ASN A 57 3.69 -11.70 0.28
N GLN A 58 5.00 -11.96 0.36
CA GLN A 58 5.94 -11.85 -0.77
C GLN A 58 5.84 -10.49 -1.49
N GLY A 59 5.72 -9.40 -0.72
CA GLY A 59 5.54 -8.04 -1.23
C GLY A 59 4.13 -7.68 -1.73
N LYS A 60 3.19 -8.62 -1.75
CA LYS A 60 1.83 -8.39 -2.26
C LYS A 60 0.89 -7.92 -1.15
N LEU A 61 -0.15 -7.18 -1.52
CA LEU A 61 -1.20 -6.72 -0.63
C LEU A 61 -2.58 -6.90 -1.26
N CYS A 62 -3.59 -7.15 -0.42
CA CYS A 62 -4.98 -7.14 -0.85
C CYS A 62 -5.55 -5.71 -0.85
N LEU A 63 -6.77 -5.54 -1.36
CA LEU A 63 -7.45 -4.24 -1.40
C LEU A 63 -7.52 -3.52 -0.05
N LYS A 64 -7.56 -4.27 1.07
CA LYS A 64 -7.60 -3.67 2.41
C LYS A 64 -6.24 -3.09 2.83
N GLY A 65 -5.15 -3.73 2.39
CA GLY A 65 -3.80 -3.40 2.86
C GLY A 65 -3.06 -2.37 2.01
N ILE A 66 -3.54 -2.07 0.79
CA ILE A 66 -3.03 -0.99 -0.07
C ILE A 66 -3.55 0.37 0.40
#